data_AF-A0A946FN83-F1
#
_entry.id   AF-A0A946FN83-F1
#
_cell.length_a   1.000
_cell.length_b   1.000
_cell.length_c   1.000
_cell.angle_alpha   90.00
_cell.angle_beta   90.00
_cell.angle_gamma   90.00
#
_symmetry.space_group_name_H-M   'P 1'
#
loop_
_entity.id
_entity.type
_entity.pdbx_description
1 polymer ?
#
loop_
_entity_poly.entity_id
_entity_poly.type
_entity_poly.pdbx_seq_one_letter_code
_entity_poly.pdbx_strand_id
1 'polypeptide(L)'
;MPDIDAERDKHDIAQFTMEPGDCTLHHALTLHGAPGNASNDQRRRAYVQRWAGDDVTYNPRPNLQRMLRDPGIPSGAPLDSDLFPVVWRAN
;
A
#
# COMPACT_ATOMS: atom_id res chain seq x y z
N MET A 1 1.07 16.72 -8.71
CA MET A 1 -0.19 15.94 -8.77
C MET A 1 -1.28 16.91 -9.21
N PRO A 2 -2.19 16.55 -10.14
CA PRO A 2 -3.36 17.37 -10.45
C PRO A 2 -4.25 17.55 -9.21
N ASP A 3 -5.11 18.56 -9.22
CA ASP A 3 -6.07 18.81 -8.14
C ASP A 3 -7.30 17.91 -8.33
N ILE A 4 -7.14 16.64 -7.94
CA ILE A 4 -8.19 15.61 -8.10
C ILE A 4 -9.48 16.01 -7.37
N ASP A 5 -9.38 16.76 -6.27
CA ASP A 5 -10.55 17.17 -5.49
C ASP A 5 -11.33 18.30 -6.19
N ALA A 6 -10.63 19.24 -6.82
CA ALA A 6 -11.27 20.30 -7.61
C ALA A 6 -11.79 19.82 -8.98
N GLU A 7 -11.28 18.70 -9.51
CA GLU A 7 -11.53 18.23 -10.88
C GLU A 7 -12.22 16.85 -10.94
N ARG A 8 -12.98 16.47 -9.90
CA ARG A 8 -13.57 15.13 -9.79
C ARG A 8 -14.46 14.73 -10.97
N ASP A 9 -15.15 15.69 -11.58
CA ASP A 9 -16.01 15.49 -12.74
C ASP A 9 -15.24 15.16 -14.03
N LYS A 10 -13.93 15.42 -14.06
CA LYS A 10 -13.04 15.12 -15.19
C LYS A 10 -12.40 13.73 -15.10
N HIS A 11 -12.68 12.96 -14.06
CA HIS A 11 -12.01 11.70 -13.77
C HIS A 11 -13.01 10.58 -13.44
N ASP A 12 -12.73 9.38 -13.93
CA ASP A 12 -13.44 8.18 -13.51
C ASP A 12 -12.92 7.75 -12.13
N ILE A 13 -13.69 8.04 -11.09
CA ILE A 13 -13.33 7.76 -9.71
C ILE A 13 -14.16 6.60 -9.17
N ALA A 14 -13.50 5.50 -8.84
CA ALA A 14 -14.10 4.43 -8.06
C ALA A 14 -14.03 4.76 -6.56
N GLN A 15 -15.18 4.78 -5.88
CA GLN A 15 -15.28 5.01 -4.44
C GLN A 15 -16.30 4.04 -3.83
N PHE A 16 -15.94 3.42 -2.71
CA PHE A 16 -16.74 2.39 -2.07
C PHE A 16 -17.05 2.79 -0.61
N THR A 17 -18.30 2.60 -0.21
CA THR A 17 -18.64 2.49 1.21
C THR A 17 -18.20 1.11 1.68
N MET A 18 -17.52 1.04 2.83
CA MET A 18 -16.88 -0.18 3.33
C MET A 18 -17.42 -0.51 4.72
N GLU A 19 -17.69 -1.79 4.97
CA GLU A 19 -18.01 -2.31 6.31
C GLU A 19 -16.77 -2.96 6.96
N PRO A 20 -16.73 -3.12 8.31
CA PRO A 20 -15.66 -3.86 8.96
C PRO A 20 -15.55 -5.30 8.43
N GLY A 21 -14.43 -5.60 7.79
CA GLY A 21 -14.18 -6.90 7.14
C GLY A 21 -14.00 -6.80 5.63
N ASP A 22 -14.52 -5.74 5.02
CA ASP A 22 -14.31 -5.47 3.59
C ASP A 22 -12.85 -5.10 3.30
N CYS A 23 -12.38 -5.45 2.10
CA CYS A 23 -11.06 -5.06 1.63
C CYS A 23 -11.11 -4.58 0.17
N THR A 24 -10.19 -3.67 -0.14
CA THR A 24 -9.88 -3.29 -1.52
C THR A 24 -8.47 -3.71 -1.85
N LEU A 25 -8.27 -4.14 -3.10
CA LEU A 25 -6.96 -4.45 -3.66
C LEU A 25 -6.74 -3.51 -4.85
N HIS A 26 -5.59 -2.86 -4.89
CA HIS A 26 -5.22 -1.97 -5.98
C HIS A 26 -3.74 -2.16 -6.32
N HIS A 27 -3.40 -1.91 -7.58
CA HIS A 27 -2.02 -1.98 -8.05
C HIS A 27 -1.19 -0.84 -7.45
N ALA A 28 0.12 -1.04 -7.25
CA ALA A 28 1.00 -0.06 -6.61
C ALA A 28 1.09 1.28 -7.37
N LEU A 29 0.79 1.27 -8.67
CA LEU A 29 0.76 2.47 -9.53
C LEU A 29 -0.63 3.13 -9.63
N THR A 30 -1.66 2.55 -9.02
CA THR A 30 -3.00 3.16 -9.00
C THR A 30 -2.97 4.41 -8.15
N LEU A 31 -3.34 5.56 -8.74
CA LEU A 31 -3.57 6.78 -7.97
C LEU A 31 -4.77 6.53 -7.04
N HIS A 32 -4.56 6.70 -5.74
CA HIS A 32 -5.59 6.49 -4.74
C HIS A 32 -5.45 7.49 -3.59
N GLY A 33 -6.55 7.72 -2.91
CA GLY A 33 -6.63 8.64 -1.77
C GLY A 33 -7.88 8.35 -0.95
N ALA A 34 -7.98 9.00 0.20
CA ALA A 34 -9.17 8.95 1.02
C ALA A 34 -9.43 10.35 1.59
N PRO A 35 -10.70 10.79 1.66
CA PRO A 35 -11.04 12.06 2.29
C PRO A 35 -10.70 12.03 3.79
N GLY A 36 -10.63 13.22 4.38
CA GLY A 36 -10.55 13.38 5.83
C GLY A 36 -11.72 12.69 6.54
N ASN A 37 -11.50 12.25 7.78
CA ASN A 37 -12.57 11.68 8.58
C ASN A 37 -13.49 12.80 9.08
N ALA A 38 -14.74 12.83 8.60
CA ALA A 38 -15.73 13.84 8.98
C ALA A 38 -16.48 13.50 10.29
N SER A 39 -16.29 12.29 10.85
CA SER A 39 -16.91 11.92 12.12
C SER A 39 -16.19 12.58 13.31
N ASN A 40 -16.98 13.09 14.25
CA ASN A 40 -16.49 13.70 15.50
C ASN A 40 -16.34 12.68 16.65
N ASP A 41 -16.93 11.50 16.53
CA ASP A 41 -17.08 10.51 17.59
C ASP A 41 -16.56 9.11 17.20
N GLN A 42 -16.31 8.86 15.92
CA GLN A 42 -15.82 7.58 15.41
C GLN A 42 -14.46 7.73 14.71
N ARG A 43 -13.53 6.84 15.06
CA ARG A 43 -12.20 6.79 14.44
C ARG A 43 -12.22 5.83 13.24
N ARG A 44 -11.77 6.30 12.07
CA ARG A 44 -11.45 5.41 10.94
C ARG A 44 -10.14 4.65 11.23
N ARG A 45 -10.20 3.31 11.21
CA ARG A 45 -9.04 2.42 11.29
C ARG A 45 -9.01 1.51 10.07
N ALA A 46 -7.83 1.29 9.52
CA ALA A 46 -7.61 0.35 8.42
C ALA A 46 -6.31 -0.42 8.67
N TYR A 47 -6.26 -1.65 8.18
CA TYR A 47 -5.04 -2.45 8.14
C TYR A 47 -4.59 -2.54 6.68
N VAL A 48 -3.32 -2.20 6.42
CA VAL A 48 -2.76 -2.15 5.07
C VAL A 48 -1.63 -3.16 4.97
N GLN A 49 -1.70 -4.01 3.95
CA GLN A 49 -0.65 -4.94 3.58
C GLN A 49 -0.16 -4.59 2.18
N ARG A 50 1.11 -4.86 1.92
CA ARG A 50 1.72 -4.75 0.58
C ARG A 50 2.31 -6.11 0.26
N TRP A 51 2.05 -6.59 -0.93
CA TRP A 51 2.57 -7.84 -1.44
C TRP A 51 3.46 -7.56 -2.64
N ALA A 52 4.48 -8.38 -2.81
CA ALA A 52 5.44 -8.28 -3.89
C ALA A 52 5.58 -9.68 -4.53
N GLY A 53 5.87 -9.72 -5.83
CA GLY A 53 6.09 -10.97 -6.56
C GLY A 53 7.47 -11.57 -6.30
N ASP A 54 7.67 -12.80 -6.76
CA ASP A 54 8.94 -13.53 -6.57
C ASP A 54 10.11 -12.93 -7.37
N ASP A 55 9.83 -12.03 -8.31
CA ASP A 55 10.79 -11.36 -9.19
C ASP A 55 11.32 -10.03 -8.63
N VAL A 56 10.89 -9.62 -7.44
CA VAL A 56 11.30 -8.34 -6.83
C VAL A 56 12.64 -8.44 -6.11
N THR A 57 13.41 -7.35 -6.18
CA THR A 57 14.69 -7.22 -5.47
C THR A 57 14.65 -6.10 -4.44
N TYR A 58 15.46 -6.25 -3.38
CA TYR A 58 15.62 -5.24 -2.35
C TYR A 58 16.42 -4.04 -2.89
N ASN A 59 15.81 -2.86 -2.89
CA ASN A 59 16.39 -1.64 -3.44
C ASN A 59 16.47 -0.52 -2.38
N PRO A 60 17.44 -0.58 -1.45
CA PRO A 60 17.67 0.47 -0.47
C PRO A 60 18.22 1.72 -1.17
N ARG A 61 17.49 2.84 -1.06
CA ARG A 61 17.89 4.13 -1.63
C ARG A 61 17.50 5.30 -0.69
N PRO A 62 18.09 6.49 -0.87
CA PRO A 62 17.71 7.66 -0.09
C PRO A 62 16.21 7.99 -0.19
N ASN A 63 15.67 8.66 0.82
CA ASN A 63 14.28 9.13 0.88
C ASN A 63 13.21 8.02 0.89
N LEU A 64 13.58 6.80 1.31
CA LEU A 64 12.62 5.77 1.67
C LEU A 64 12.13 5.94 3.11
N GLN A 65 10.92 5.44 3.39
CA GLN A 65 10.48 5.24 4.75
C GLN A 65 11.47 4.32 5.46
N ARG A 66 12.03 4.78 6.58
CA ARG A 66 12.94 3.98 7.38
C ARG A 66 12.21 2.76 7.94
N MET A 67 12.75 1.57 7.68
CA MET A 67 12.26 0.34 8.30
C MET A 67 12.56 0.33 9.80
N LEU A 68 11.65 -0.23 10.60
CA LEU A 68 11.84 -0.37 12.04
C LEU A 68 12.96 -1.35 12.39
N ARG A 69 13.16 -2.37 11.55
CA ARG A 69 14.21 -3.39 11.67
C ARG A 69 14.92 -3.51 10.33
N ASP A 70 16.23 -3.69 10.38
CA ASP A 70 17.04 -3.97 9.20
C ASP A 70 16.73 -5.40 8.72
N PRO A 71 16.34 -5.60 7.45
CA PRO A 71 16.08 -6.94 6.92
C PRO A 71 17.35 -7.76 6.68
N GLY A 72 18.55 -7.16 6.72
CA GLY A 72 19.80 -7.87 6.46
C GLY A 72 19.96 -8.33 5.00
N ILE A 73 19.15 -7.79 4.09
CA ILE A 73 19.15 -8.14 2.67
C ILE A 73 20.13 -7.21 1.94
N PRO A 74 21.10 -7.73 1.16
CA PRO A 74 21.95 -6.89 0.31
C PRO A 74 21.15 -6.18 -0.78
N SER A 75 21.60 -5.00 -1.20
CA SER A 75 21.01 -4.29 -2.34
C SER A 75 21.06 -5.17 -3.61
N GLY A 76 19.94 -5.29 -4.31
CA GLY A 76 19.77 -6.11 -5.51
C GLY A 76 19.50 -7.59 -5.26
N ALA A 77 19.57 -8.06 -4.01
CA ALA A 77 19.20 -9.44 -3.68
C ALA A 77 17.66 -9.61 -3.67
N PRO A 78 17.14 -10.85 -3.79
CA PRO A 78 15.71 -11.12 -3.64
C PRO A 78 15.15 -10.58 -2.34
N LEU A 79 13.88 -10.16 -2.35
CA LEU A 79 13.18 -9.71 -1.14
C LEU A 79 12.74 -10.91 -0.28
N ASP A 80 13.71 -11.57 0.37
CA ASP A 80 13.48 -12.77 1.18
C ASP A 80 14.17 -12.67 2.54
N SER A 81 13.38 -12.65 3.62
CA SER A 81 13.83 -12.76 5.01
C SER A 81 12.65 -12.97 5.96
N ASP A 82 12.91 -13.21 7.24
CA ASP A 82 11.86 -13.32 8.28
C ASP A 82 10.98 -12.06 8.41
N LEU A 83 11.43 -10.90 7.89
CA LEU A 83 10.63 -9.67 7.84
C LEU A 83 9.70 -9.61 6.62
N PHE A 84 9.93 -10.45 5.60
CA PHE A 84 9.16 -10.53 4.36
C PHE A 84 8.71 -11.98 4.10
N PRO A 85 7.77 -12.50 4.91
CA PRO A 85 7.38 -13.90 4.83
C PRO A 85 6.66 -14.22 3.52
N VAL A 86 6.94 -15.41 2.98
CA VAL A 86 6.20 -15.97 1.85
C VAL A 86 4.78 -16.33 2.29
N VAL A 87 3.78 -15.69 1.67
CA VAL A 87 2.36 -15.89 2.00
C VAL A 87 1.67 -16.93 1.12
N TRP A 88 2.22 -17.23 -0.06
CA TRP A 88 1.66 -18.17 -1.01
C TRP A 88 2.76 -18.76 -1.90
N ARG A 89 2.60 -20.01 -2.34
CA ARG A 89 3.44 -20.66 -3.34
C ARG A 89 2.52 -21.33 -4.37
N ALA A 90 2.84 -21.16 -5.65
CA ALA A 90 2.23 -21.99 -6.69
C ALA A 90 2.70 -23.44 -6.52
N ASN A 91 1.80 -24.39 -6.70
CA ASN A 91 2.13 -25.82 -6.75
C ASN A 91 2.69 -26.21 -8.11
#